data_AF-A0A4U9WFC6-F1
#
_entry.id   AF-A0A4U9WFC6-F1
#
_cell.length_a   1.000
_cell.length_b   1.000
_cell.length_c   1.000
_cell.angle_alpha   90.00
_cell.angle_beta   90.00
_cell.angle_gamma   90.00
#
_symmetry.space_group_name_H-M   'P 1'
#
loop_
_entity.id
_entity.type
_entity.pdbx_description
1 polymer ?
#
loop_
_entity_poly.entity_id
_entity_poly.type
_entity_poly.pdbx_seq_one_letter_code
_entity_poly.pdbx_strand_id
1 'polypeptide(L)'
;MSHQERQLTFDPRGHQLTNINVWTPCSQWLAYDVRPSGASFTGLSIERVNVASGQVEVVYRAQHGAHVGVVTVSPDAPARYAFIHGPEHPDSFWHYDFHHRRGVIVSEPDRELAITLDALDITAPYTPGALRGGTHVHVFSPDASRLSFTYNDHVMHELDPALDLRNVGVAVPLQGVNPPKQHPREYDGSHYCVLVSATTPTPQPGSDQINRAYEEGWVGEQRLRQT
;
A
#
# COMPACT_ATOMS: atom_id res chain seq x y z
N MET A 1 -3.09 29.80 -23.57
CA MET A 1 -2.32 28.64 -24.06
C MET A 1 -3.32 27.53 -24.28
N SER A 2 -3.39 26.92 -25.48
CA SER A 2 -4.23 25.73 -25.66
C SER A 2 -3.47 24.53 -25.11
N HIS A 3 -4.07 23.81 -24.16
CA HIS A 3 -3.52 22.54 -23.70
C HIS A 3 -3.79 21.49 -24.78
N GLN A 4 -2.76 20.82 -25.26
CA GLN A 4 -2.89 19.67 -26.17
C GLN A 4 -2.73 18.40 -25.33
N GLU A 5 -3.77 17.57 -25.31
CA GLU A 5 -3.71 16.26 -24.69
C GLU A 5 -2.80 15.32 -25.51
N ARG A 6 -2.00 14.52 -24.81
CA ARG A 6 -1.09 13.55 -25.41
C ARG A 6 -1.33 12.19 -24.76
N GLN A 7 -1.67 11.19 -25.57
CA GLN A 7 -1.75 9.81 -25.14
C GLN A 7 -0.34 9.21 -25.03
N LEU A 8 -0.04 8.55 -23.91
CA LEU A 8 1.28 7.95 -23.63
C LEU A 8 1.30 6.43 -23.81
N THR A 9 0.19 5.75 -23.53
CA THR A 9 0.07 4.29 -23.61
C THR A 9 -1.10 3.90 -24.52
N PHE A 10 -0.99 2.73 -25.17
CA PHE A 10 -1.90 2.33 -26.26
C PHE A 10 -2.47 0.92 -26.12
N ASP A 11 -1.98 0.13 -25.15
CA ASP A 11 -2.48 -1.23 -24.93
C ASP A 11 -3.98 -1.22 -24.56
N PRO A 12 -4.78 -2.19 -25.02
CA PRO A 12 -6.21 -2.25 -24.71
C PRO A 12 -6.47 -2.82 -23.29
N ARG A 13 -5.93 -2.17 -22.26
CA ARG A 13 -6.04 -2.56 -20.85
C ARG A 13 -6.08 -1.34 -19.93
N GLY A 14 -6.29 -1.59 -18.63
CA GLY A 14 -6.28 -0.54 -17.62
C GLY A 14 -4.90 0.12 -17.47
N HIS A 15 -4.90 1.42 -17.20
CA HIS A 15 -3.73 2.23 -16.86
C HIS A 15 -4.10 3.13 -15.68
N GLN A 16 -4.23 2.54 -14.50
CA GLN A 16 -4.70 3.24 -13.31
C GLN A 16 -3.55 4.03 -12.67
N LEU A 17 -3.69 5.35 -12.67
CA LEU A 17 -2.89 6.21 -11.81
C LEU A 17 -3.51 6.21 -10.42
N THR A 18 -2.69 6.02 -9.40
CA THR A 18 -3.11 6.32 -8.02
C THR A 18 -3.38 7.82 -7.91
N ASN A 19 -4.27 8.20 -6.99
CA ASN A 19 -4.70 9.59 -6.80
C ASN A 19 -3.59 10.55 -6.34
N ILE A 20 -2.40 10.03 -5.98
CA ILE A 20 -1.27 10.81 -5.47
C ILE A 20 0.06 10.12 -5.79
N ASN A 21 1.14 10.91 -5.83
CA ASN A 21 2.54 10.44 -5.87
C ASN A 21 2.81 9.41 -6.99
N VAL A 22 2.46 9.73 -8.24
CA VAL A 22 2.68 8.82 -9.39
C VAL A 22 3.93 9.16 -10.22
N TRP A 23 4.60 10.26 -9.94
CA TRP A 23 5.77 10.71 -10.68
C TRP A 23 7.06 10.21 -10.04
N THR A 24 8.01 9.76 -10.86
CA THR A 24 9.39 9.59 -10.38
C THR A 24 10.04 10.93 -10.04
N PRO A 25 11.03 10.96 -9.12
CA PRO A 25 11.71 12.19 -8.71
C PRO A 25 12.32 12.99 -9.88
N CYS A 26 12.78 12.30 -10.92
CA CYS A 26 13.32 12.93 -12.12
C CYS A 26 12.25 13.55 -13.04
N SER A 27 10.96 13.40 -12.71
CA SER A 27 9.82 13.90 -13.51
C SER A 27 9.74 13.35 -14.93
N GLN A 28 10.41 12.23 -15.20
CA GLN A 28 10.44 11.60 -16.53
C GLN A 28 9.48 10.43 -16.67
N TRP A 29 9.04 9.82 -15.56
CA TRP A 29 8.23 8.61 -15.57
C TRP A 29 6.98 8.76 -14.71
N LEU A 30 5.88 8.21 -15.22
CA LEU A 30 4.62 8.03 -14.51
C LEU A 30 4.43 6.55 -14.18
N ALA A 31 4.23 6.20 -12.91
CA ALA A 31 3.91 4.86 -12.47
C ALA A 31 2.39 4.62 -12.47
N TYR A 32 1.97 3.44 -12.89
CA TYR A 32 0.57 3.02 -12.93
C TYR A 32 0.43 1.50 -12.69
N ASP A 33 -0.79 1.07 -12.38
CA ASP A 33 -1.16 -0.33 -12.35
C ASP A 33 -2.15 -0.69 -13.47
N VAL A 34 -2.29 -1.98 -13.75
CA VAL A 34 -3.03 -2.46 -14.94
C VAL A 34 -4.44 -2.95 -14.62
N ARG A 35 -5.00 -2.61 -13.45
CA ARG A 35 -6.35 -3.03 -13.05
C ARG A 35 -7.39 -2.45 -14.03
N PRO A 36 -8.42 -3.23 -14.40
CA PRO A 36 -9.43 -2.77 -15.35
C PRO A 36 -10.27 -1.60 -14.81
N SER A 37 -10.41 -1.49 -13.48
CA SER A 37 -11.03 -0.36 -12.81
C SER A 37 -10.47 -0.20 -11.39
N GLY A 38 -10.63 0.97 -10.79
CA GLY A 38 -10.19 1.22 -9.41
C GLY A 38 -10.87 0.35 -8.34
N ALA A 39 -12.07 -0.18 -8.64
CA ALA A 39 -12.82 -1.08 -7.75
C ALA A 39 -12.43 -2.56 -7.89
N SER A 40 -11.71 -2.92 -8.97
CA SER A 40 -11.20 -4.27 -9.18
C SER A 40 -9.79 -4.39 -8.61
N PHE A 41 -9.40 -5.60 -8.19
CA PHE A 41 -8.03 -5.92 -7.78
C PHE A 41 -7.52 -7.20 -8.43
N THR A 42 -7.44 -7.15 -9.75
CA THR A 42 -6.96 -8.24 -10.62
C THR A 42 -5.72 -7.82 -11.43
N GLY A 43 -5.04 -6.75 -11.00
CA GLY A 43 -3.85 -6.24 -11.68
C GLY A 43 -2.69 -7.22 -11.56
N LEU A 44 -1.94 -7.40 -12.63
CA LEU A 44 -0.83 -8.36 -12.69
C LEU A 44 0.55 -7.70 -12.75
N SER A 45 0.60 -6.39 -12.98
CA SER A 45 1.85 -5.64 -13.03
C SER A 45 1.70 -4.22 -12.51
N ILE A 46 2.80 -3.74 -11.96
CA ILE A 46 3.09 -2.33 -11.75
C ILE A 46 4.04 -1.91 -12.86
N GLU A 47 3.74 -0.81 -13.52
CA GLU A 47 4.46 -0.35 -14.71
C GLU A 47 4.75 1.14 -14.60
N ARG A 48 5.65 1.60 -15.46
CA ARG A 48 5.92 3.03 -15.64
C ARG A 48 6.03 3.38 -17.12
N VAL A 49 5.62 4.59 -17.48
CA VAL A 49 5.78 5.13 -18.83
C VAL A 49 6.64 6.38 -18.81
N ASN A 50 7.62 6.45 -19.71
CA ASN A 50 8.42 7.65 -19.91
C ASN A 50 7.58 8.70 -20.67
N VAL A 51 7.42 9.88 -20.09
CA VAL A 51 6.53 10.90 -20.64
C VAL A 51 7.10 11.62 -21.87
N ALA A 52 8.41 11.48 -22.14
CA ALA A 52 9.04 12.03 -23.33
C ALA A 52 8.99 11.02 -24.49
N SER A 53 9.46 9.80 -24.27
CA SER A 53 9.59 8.77 -25.33
C SER A 53 8.37 7.88 -25.52
N GLY A 54 7.48 7.78 -24.52
CA GLY A 54 6.40 6.78 -24.51
C GLY A 54 6.87 5.35 -24.18
N GLN A 55 8.15 5.17 -23.83
CA GLN A 55 8.67 3.86 -23.43
C GLN A 55 7.99 3.37 -22.16
N VAL A 56 7.50 2.13 -22.18
CA VAL A 56 6.90 1.46 -21.02
C VAL A 56 7.88 0.46 -20.44
N GLU A 57 7.99 0.42 -19.12
CA GLU A 57 8.78 -0.56 -18.37
C GLU A 57 7.94 -1.19 -17.27
N VAL A 58 8.12 -2.50 -17.07
CA VAL A 58 7.53 -3.20 -15.92
C VAL A 58 8.41 -2.98 -14.70
N VAL A 59 7.81 -2.48 -13.62
CA VAL A 59 8.46 -2.33 -12.31
C VAL A 59 8.34 -3.62 -11.51
N TYR A 60 7.17 -4.26 -11.56
CA TYR A 60 6.91 -5.51 -10.86
C TYR A 60 5.85 -6.33 -11.61
N ARG A 61 5.98 -7.65 -11.59
CA ARG A 61 4.98 -8.60 -12.11
C ARG A 61 4.59 -9.56 -10.99
N ALA A 62 3.30 -9.61 -10.69
CA ALA A 62 2.75 -10.52 -9.70
C ALA A 62 3.00 -11.98 -10.11
N GLN A 63 3.26 -12.81 -9.11
CA GLN A 63 3.52 -14.24 -9.28
C GLN A 63 2.59 -15.06 -8.39
N HIS A 64 2.59 -16.38 -8.59
CA HIS A 64 1.92 -17.32 -7.68
C HIS A 64 0.43 -17.04 -7.44
N GLY A 65 -0.27 -16.49 -8.45
CA GLY A 65 -1.70 -16.17 -8.35
C GLY A 65 -2.03 -14.91 -7.57
N ALA A 66 -1.03 -14.13 -7.15
CA ALA A 66 -1.26 -12.83 -6.52
C ALA A 66 -1.70 -11.77 -7.54
N HIS A 67 -2.28 -10.70 -7.01
CA HIS A 67 -2.58 -9.48 -7.75
C HIS A 67 -1.91 -8.28 -7.07
N VAL A 68 -1.66 -7.24 -7.85
CA VAL A 68 -1.02 -5.99 -7.39
C VAL A 68 -1.76 -4.76 -7.93
N GLY A 69 -1.59 -3.65 -7.23
CA GLY A 69 -2.08 -2.36 -7.71
C GLY A 69 -1.85 -1.22 -6.72
N VAL A 70 -2.37 -0.05 -7.09
CA VAL A 70 -2.33 1.17 -6.27
C VAL A 70 -0.90 1.57 -5.93
N VAL A 71 -0.09 1.80 -6.97
CA VAL A 71 1.31 2.20 -6.82
C VAL A 71 1.43 3.68 -6.46
N THR A 72 2.31 3.98 -5.50
CA THR A 72 2.84 5.32 -5.25
C THR A 72 4.37 5.31 -5.39
N VAL A 73 4.93 6.47 -5.63
CA VAL A 73 6.34 6.70 -5.91
C VAL A 73 6.90 7.63 -4.85
N SER A 74 8.07 7.27 -4.33
CA SER A 74 8.81 8.08 -3.39
C SER A 74 9.29 9.39 -4.03
N PRO A 75 9.25 10.52 -3.30
CA PRO A 75 9.68 11.81 -3.85
C PRO A 75 11.20 11.97 -3.98
N ASP A 76 11.99 11.08 -3.37
CA ASP A 76 13.46 11.11 -3.37
C ASP A 76 14.09 10.12 -4.37
N ALA A 77 15.32 10.42 -4.78
CA ALA A 77 16.12 9.54 -5.63
C ALA A 77 17.04 8.66 -4.76
N PRO A 78 17.27 7.38 -5.13
CA PRO A 78 16.72 6.67 -6.30
C PRO A 78 15.21 6.37 -6.14
N ALA A 79 14.49 6.20 -7.26
CA ALA A 79 13.05 6.01 -7.21
C ALA A 79 12.69 4.73 -6.44
N ARG A 80 11.71 4.84 -5.54
CA ARG A 80 11.12 3.71 -4.82
C ARG A 80 9.62 3.66 -5.11
N TYR A 81 9.10 2.47 -5.31
CA TYR A 81 7.70 2.21 -5.65
C TYR A 81 7.06 1.42 -4.52
N ALA A 82 6.03 1.95 -3.88
CA ALA A 82 5.23 1.23 -2.90
C ALA A 82 3.88 0.86 -3.53
N PHE A 83 3.40 -0.35 -3.32
CA PHE A 83 2.13 -0.80 -3.87
C PHE A 83 1.50 -1.91 -3.02
N ILE A 84 0.20 -2.11 -3.22
CA ILE A 84 -0.56 -3.18 -2.61
C ILE A 84 -0.22 -4.49 -3.30
N HIS A 85 0.07 -5.52 -2.51
CA HIS A 85 0.25 -6.88 -2.95
C HIS A 85 -0.78 -7.78 -2.27
N GLY A 86 -1.57 -8.52 -3.05
CA GLY A 86 -2.47 -9.55 -2.55
C GLY A 86 -1.72 -10.80 -2.05
N PRO A 87 -2.41 -11.80 -1.50
CA PRO A 87 -1.72 -13.00 -1.06
C PRO A 87 -1.18 -13.82 -2.25
N GLU A 88 0.01 -14.38 -2.10
CA GLU A 88 0.52 -15.42 -2.99
C GLU A 88 -0.05 -16.78 -2.59
N HIS A 89 -0.17 -17.68 -3.58
CA HIS A 89 -0.82 -18.98 -3.43
C HIS A 89 -2.18 -18.86 -2.72
N PRO A 90 -3.11 -18.06 -3.26
CA PRO A 90 -4.42 -17.90 -2.64
C PRO A 90 -5.17 -19.23 -2.65
N ASP A 91 -5.95 -19.48 -1.60
CA ASP A 91 -6.82 -20.64 -1.49
C ASP A 91 -8.25 -20.22 -1.07
N SER A 92 -9.11 -21.18 -0.76
CA SER A 92 -10.50 -20.91 -0.39
C SER A 92 -10.64 -20.08 0.90
N PHE A 93 -9.66 -20.13 1.79
CA PHE A 93 -9.67 -19.44 3.08
C PHE A 93 -8.84 -18.15 3.04
N TRP A 94 -7.71 -18.16 2.32
CA TRP A 94 -6.78 -17.05 2.23
C TRP A 94 -6.67 -16.54 0.79
N HIS A 95 -7.68 -15.77 0.38
CA HIS A 95 -7.75 -15.09 -0.90
C HIS A 95 -7.72 -13.57 -0.70
N TYR A 96 -7.72 -12.82 -1.80
CA TYR A 96 -7.74 -11.36 -1.74
C TYR A 96 -8.94 -10.86 -0.93
N ASP A 97 -8.64 -10.17 0.17
CA ASP A 97 -9.57 -9.37 0.98
C ASP A 97 -8.81 -8.15 1.52
N PHE A 98 -9.47 -7.19 2.16
CA PHE A 98 -8.84 -6.04 2.77
C PHE A 98 -7.85 -6.42 3.88
N HIS A 99 -8.11 -7.46 4.65
CA HIS A 99 -7.22 -7.90 5.74
C HIS A 99 -6.15 -8.92 5.30
N HIS A 100 -6.07 -9.28 4.00
CA HIS A 100 -5.07 -10.22 3.44
C HIS A 100 -4.07 -9.56 2.45
N ARG A 101 -3.92 -8.25 2.53
CA ARG A 101 -2.98 -7.48 1.68
C ARG A 101 -1.70 -7.15 2.44
N ARG A 102 -0.63 -6.87 1.70
CA ARG A 102 0.61 -6.34 2.26
C ARG A 102 1.14 -5.21 1.38
N GLY A 103 1.95 -4.34 1.96
CA GLY A 103 2.79 -3.42 1.22
C GLY A 103 4.03 -4.11 0.69
N VAL A 104 4.43 -3.70 -0.50
CA VAL A 104 5.69 -4.10 -1.12
C VAL A 104 6.39 -2.85 -1.63
N ILE A 105 7.71 -2.79 -1.41
CA ILE A 105 8.59 -1.76 -1.99
C ILE A 105 9.51 -2.40 -3.04
N VAL A 106 9.58 -1.77 -4.20
CA VAL A 106 10.63 -2.01 -5.21
C VAL A 106 11.47 -0.75 -5.36
N SER A 107 12.79 -0.87 -5.35
CA SER A 107 13.71 0.28 -5.39
C SER A 107 14.60 0.26 -6.62
N GLU A 108 14.97 1.43 -7.14
CA GLU A 108 16.01 1.52 -8.16
C GLU A 108 17.42 1.51 -7.53
N PRO A 109 18.45 1.01 -8.26
CA PRO A 109 18.39 0.46 -9.62
C PRO A 109 17.90 -1.00 -9.69
N ASP A 110 17.91 -1.71 -8.56
CA ASP A 110 17.57 -3.13 -8.49
C ASP A 110 16.07 -3.37 -8.34
N ARG A 111 15.39 -3.38 -9.48
CA ARG A 111 13.94 -3.65 -9.56
C ARG A 111 13.59 -5.14 -9.45
N GLU A 112 14.58 -6.03 -9.43
CA GLU A 112 14.33 -7.47 -9.30
C GLU A 112 14.02 -7.84 -7.83
N LEU A 113 14.51 -7.03 -6.89
CA LEU A 113 14.24 -7.21 -5.47
C LEU A 113 13.00 -6.46 -5.00
N ALA A 114 11.90 -7.19 -4.84
CA ALA A 114 10.70 -6.72 -4.15
C ALA A 114 10.79 -7.05 -2.64
N ILE A 115 10.64 -6.04 -1.80
CA ILE A 115 10.75 -6.16 -0.34
C ILE A 115 9.38 -5.99 0.30
N THR A 116 8.95 -6.96 1.10
CA THR A 116 7.73 -6.82 1.92
C THR A 116 7.90 -5.69 2.95
N LEU A 117 6.92 -4.78 2.99
CA LEU A 117 6.93 -3.61 3.86
C LEU A 117 6.59 -3.99 5.30
N ASP A 118 5.35 -4.42 5.52
CA ASP A 118 4.74 -4.73 6.80
C ASP A 118 4.85 -6.22 7.13
N ALA A 119 5.17 -6.55 8.37
CA ALA A 119 5.16 -7.94 8.85
C ALA A 119 3.74 -8.34 9.28
N LEU A 120 3.39 -9.61 9.10
CA LEU A 120 2.12 -10.17 9.55
C LEU A 120 2.35 -11.22 10.65
N ASP A 121 1.68 -11.00 11.78
CA ASP A 121 1.65 -11.90 12.94
C ASP A 121 0.20 -12.00 13.43
N ILE A 122 -0.43 -13.15 13.17
CA ILE A 122 -1.84 -13.38 13.53
C ILE A 122 -1.97 -14.34 14.73
N THR A 123 -0.85 -14.84 15.25
CA THR A 123 -0.82 -15.78 16.36
C THR A 123 -0.36 -15.08 17.64
N ALA A 124 -1.21 -15.07 18.68
CA ALA A 124 -0.82 -14.52 19.97
C ALA A 124 0.28 -15.38 20.65
N PRO A 125 1.22 -14.78 21.41
CA PRO A 125 1.39 -13.35 21.65
C PRO A 125 2.01 -12.61 20.46
N TYR A 126 1.47 -11.43 20.14
CA TYR A 126 1.87 -10.67 18.96
C TYR A 126 3.24 -10.00 19.09
N THR A 127 3.95 -9.94 17.98
CA THR A 127 5.25 -9.31 17.82
C THR A 127 5.12 -7.78 17.69
N PRO A 128 5.79 -6.98 18.54
CA PRO A 128 5.81 -5.53 18.39
C PRO A 128 6.30 -5.10 17.00
N GLY A 129 5.52 -4.22 16.36
CA GLY A 129 5.81 -3.71 15.01
C GLY A 129 5.24 -4.56 13.87
N ALA A 130 4.72 -5.76 14.16
CA ALA A 130 3.96 -6.55 13.21
C ALA A 130 2.49 -6.17 13.25
N LEU A 131 1.83 -6.32 12.11
CA LEU A 131 0.39 -6.15 11.98
C LEU A 131 -0.31 -7.50 12.07
N ARG A 132 -1.61 -7.47 12.35
CA ARG A 132 -2.46 -8.67 12.45
C ARG A 132 -3.41 -8.82 11.27
N GLY A 133 -3.15 -8.11 10.19
CA GLY A 133 -4.03 -8.03 9.03
C GLY A 133 -3.37 -7.22 7.91
N GLY A 134 -4.19 -6.67 7.02
CA GLY A 134 -3.72 -6.18 5.74
C GLY A 134 -3.65 -4.66 5.61
N THR A 135 -2.61 -4.21 4.91
CA THR A 135 -2.38 -2.80 4.55
C THR A 135 -2.87 -2.47 3.13
N HIS A 136 -3.24 -1.20 2.90
CA HIS A 136 -3.82 -0.72 1.65
C HIS A 136 -2.92 0.30 0.97
N VAL A 137 -3.42 1.47 0.61
CA VAL A 137 -2.62 2.49 -0.05
C VAL A 137 -1.45 2.84 0.86
N HIS A 138 -0.24 2.88 0.31
CA HIS A 138 0.97 3.28 1.03
C HIS A 138 1.42 4.61 0.45
N VAL A 139 1.62 5.62 1.28
CA VAL A 139 2.03 6.95 0.83
C VAL A 139 3.30 7.37 1.55
N PHE A 140 4.37 7.60 0.79
CA PHE A 140 5.62 8.13 1.31
C PHE A 140 5.41 9.51 1.95
N SER A 141 6.08 9.74 3.08
CA SER A 141 6.20 11.06 3.68
C SER A 141 6.94 12.02 2.74
N PRO A 142 6.78 13.35 2.90
CA PRO A 142 7.48 14.32 2.05
C PRO A 142 9.01 14.21 2.09
N ASP A 143 9.56 13.78 3.23
CA ASP A 143 10.99 13.48 3.43
C ASP A 143 11.38 12.05 3.01
N ALA A 144 10.42 11.27 2.48
CA ALA A 144 10.56 9.89 2.03
C ALA A 144 11.04 8.87 3.09
N SER A 145 11.04 9.25 4.37
CA SER A 145 11.57 8.44 5.46
C SER A 145 10.55 7.45 6.03
N ARG A 146 9.25 7.66 5.80
CA ARG A 146 8.14 6.91 6.39
C ARG A 146 7.06 6.66 5.36
N LEU A 147 6.19 5.69 5.61
CA LEU A 147 4.97 5.50 4.82
C LEU A 147 3.76 5.51 5.73
N SER A 148 2.71 6.24 5.35
CA SER A 148 1.38 6.06 5.93
C SER A 148 0.66 4.97 5.17
N PHE A 149 -0.24 4.26 5.84
CA PHE A 149 -1.12 3.30 5.19
C PHE A 149 -2.48 3.22 5.86
N THR A 150 -3.48 2.79 5.11
CA THR A 150 -4.74 2.29 5.67
C THR A 150 -4.65 0.79 5.99
N TYR A 151 -5.45 0.32 6.95
CA TYR A 151 -5.34 -1.01 7.56
C TYR A 151 -6.71 -1.67 7.81
N ASN A 152 -6.78 -3.00 7.76
CA ASN A 152 -7.86 -3.86 8.27
C ASN A 152 -7.24 -5.03 9.04
N ASP A 153 -7.91 -5.57 10.05
CA ASP A 153 -7.35 -6.54 11.00
C ASP A 153 -7.97 -7.92 10.79
N HIS A 154 -7.17 -8.91 10.38
CA HIS A 154 -7.65 -10.26 10.11
C HIS A 154 -8.10 -10.95 11.40
N VAL A 155 -7.37 -10.76 12.51
CA VAL A 155 -7.76 -11.36 13.80
C VAL A 155 -9.09 -10.81 14.28
N MET A 156 -9.33 -9.50 14.10
CA MET A 156 -10.63 -8.92 14.44
C MET A 156 -11.74 -9.39 13.49
N HIS A 157 -11.43 -9.57 12.20
CA HIS A 157 -12.36 -10.16 11.24
C HIS A 157 -12.81 -11.58 11.64
N GLU A 158 -11.87 -12.44 12.01
CA GLU A 158 -12.14 -13.81 12.47
C GLU A 158 -12.95 -13.84 13.78
N LEU A 159 -12.78 -12.82 14.64
CA LEU A 159 -13.56 -12.68 15.86
C LEU A 159 -15.02 -12.30 15.56
N ASP A 160 -15.21 -11.26 14.75
CA ASP A 160 -16.50 -10.80 14.25
C ASP A 160 -16.26 -9.85 13.05
N PRO A 161 -16.84 -10.09 11.87
CA PRO A 161 -16.70 -9.20 10.71
C PRO A 161 -17.05 -7.73 10.99
N ALA A 162 -17.91 -7.45 11.98
CA ALA A 162 -18.25 -6.08 12.40
C ALA A 162 -17.08 -5.34 13.07
N LEU A 163 -16.04 -6.06 13.52
CA LEU A 163 -14.84 -5.53 14.14
C LEU A 163 -13.70 -5.30 13.13
N ASP A 164 -13.84 -5.75 11.88
CA ASP A 164 -12.87 -5.47 10.80
C ASP A 164 -13.01 -4.03 10.29
N LEU A 165 -12.65 -3.09 11.15
CA LEU A 165 -12.78 -1.66 10.90
C LEU A 165 -11.49 -1.08 10.32
N ARG A 166 -11.68 -0.18 9.35
CA ARG A 166 -10.58 0.52 8.69
C ARG A 166 -9.89 1.48 9.65
N ASN A 167 -8.57 1.34 9.76
CA ASN A 167 -7.67 2.19 10.54
C ASN A 167 -6.58 2.79 9.65
N VAL A 168 -5.81 3.72 10.20
CA VAL A 168 -4.59 4.28 9.61
C VAL A 168 -3.39 3.92 10.49
N GLY A 169 -2.27 3.63 9.85
CA GLY A 169 -0.99 3.38 10.48
C GLY A 169 0.18 4.03 9.75
N VAL A 170 1.36 3.87 10.35
CA VAL A 170 2.63 4.38 9.83
C VAL A 170 3.67 3.26 9.89
N ALA A 171 4.41 3.10 8.80
CA ALA A 171 5.59 2.24 8.69
C ALA A 171 6.85 3.10 8.80
N VAL A 172 7.76 2.69 9.69
CA VAL A 172 9.03 3.38 9.95
C VAL A 172 10.20 2.42 9.73
N PRO A 173 11.25 2.80 8.98
CA PRO A 173 12.39 1.94 8.66
C PRO A 173 13.39 1.87 9.83
N LEU A 174 12.91 1.54 11.04
CA LEU A 174 13.76 1.41 12.24
C LEU A 174 14.55 0.11 12.20
N GLN A 175 13.84 -1.01 12.02
CA GLN A 175 14.39 -2.35 11.93
C GLN A 175 13.40 -3.26 11.20
N GLY A 176 13.91 -4.33 10.60
CA GLY A 176 13.07 -5.42 10.12
C GLY A 176 12.33 -6.09 11.28
N VAL A 177 11.07 -6.43 11.06
CA VAL A 177 10.21 -7.13 12.02
C VAL A 177 10.06 -8.56 11.56
N ASN A 178 10.47 -9.50 12.42
CA ASN A 178 10.51 -10.93 12.09
C ASN A 178 9.71 -11.74 13.13
N PRO A 179 8.38 -11.82 12.99
CA PRO A 179 7.53 -12.60 13.90
C PRO A 179 7.88 -14.09 13.90
N PRO A 180 7.76 -14.81 15.03
CA PRO A 180 7.84 -16.27 15.04
C PRO A 180 6.76 -16.85 14.13
N LYS A 181 7.15 -17.64 13.13
CA LYS A 181 6.21 -18.23 12.14
C LYS A 181 5.48 -19.41 12.75
N GLN A 182 4.31 -19.16 13.31
CA GLN A 182 3.43 -20.14 13.93
C GLN A 182 2.24 -20.49 13.02
N HIS A 183 1.91 -19.61 12.08
CA HIS A 183 0.91 -19.81 11.05
C HIS A 183 1.53 -19.70 9.64
N PRO A 184 1.16 -20.54 8.65
CA PRO A 184 1.77 -20.55 7.31
C PRO A 184 1.57 -19.27 6.51
N ARG A 185 0.66 -18.39 6.94
CA ARG A 185 0.39 -17.10 6.29
C ARG A 185 1.17 -15.93 6.91
N GLU A 186 1.89 -16.14 8.02
CA GLU A 186 2.71 -15.10 8.64
C GLU A 186 3.99 -14.86 7.83
N TYR A 187 4.45 -13.60 7.82
CA TYR A 187 5.61 -13.19 7.04
C TYR A 187 6.37 -12.04 7.73
N ASP A 188 7.64 -11.89 7.37
CA ASP A 188 8.50 -10.82 7.85
C ASP A 188 8.25 -9.53 7.06
N GLY A 189 8.61 -8.40 7.67
CA GLY A 189 8.49 -7.07 7.08
C GLY A 189 9.74 -6.25 7.32
N SER A 190 10.04 -5.36 6.37
CA SER A 190 11.20 -4.46 6.46
C SER A 190 10.98 -3.29 7.42
N HIS A 191 9.74 -2.94 7.75
CA HIS A 191 9.39 -1.77 8.54
C HIS A 191 8.70 -2.13 9.86
N TYR A 192 8.99 -1.33 10.88
CA TYR A 192 8.20 -1.34 12.11
C TYR A 192 6.91 -0.56 11.89
N CYS A 193 5.77 -1.23 12.06
CA CYS A 193 4.46 -0.66 11.79
C CYS A 193 3.69 -0.38 13.09
N VAL A 194 3.01 0.76 13.12
CA VAL A 194 2.12 1.16 14.24
C VAL A 194 0.81 1.71 13.71
N LEU A 195 -0.29 1.42 14.39
CA LEU A 195 -1.56 2.10 14.14
C LEU A 195 -1.59 3.44 14.87
N VAL A 196 -2.08 4.47 14.19
CA VAL A 196 -2.19 5.84 14.73
C VAL A 196 -3.63 6.29 14.90
N SER A 197 -4.59 5.44 14.49
CA SER A 197 -6.00 5.59 14.78
C SER A 197 -6.52 4.43 15.62
N ALA A 198 -7.62 4.66 16.33
CA ALA A 198 -8.43 3.62 16.93
C ALA A 198 -9.87 3.81 16.47
N THR A 199 -10.52 2.74 16.03
CA THR A 199 -11.92 2.76 15.58
C THR A 199 -12.80 1.83 16.42
N THR A 200 -14.09 2.16 16.50
CA THR A 200 -15.11 1.38 17.19
C THR A 200 -16.35 1.24 16.33
N PRO A 201 -17.06 0.09 16.34
CA PRO A 201 -18.28 -0.06 15.54
C PRO A 201 -19.41 0.86 16.02
N THR A 202 -19.35 1.31 17.27
CA THR A 202 -20.40 2.11 17.93
C THR A 202 -19.82 3.38 18.57
N PRO A 203 -19.39 4.38 17.76
CA PRO A 203 -18.85 5.62 18.29
C PRO A 203 -19.91 6.37 19.10
N GLN A 204 -19.53 6.84 20.29
CA GLN A 204 -20.44 7.59 21.14
C GLN A 204 -20.67 9.01 20.58
N PRO A 205 -21.95 9.44 20.42
CA PRO A 205 -22.25 10.81 20.00
C PRO A 205 -21.61 11.85 20.94
N GLY A 206 -20.90 12.83 20.37
CA GLY A 206 -20.22 13.88 21.12
C GLY A 206 -18.83 13.50 21.68
N SER A 207 -18.32 12.31 21.37
CA SER A 207 -16.95 11.90 21.68
C SER A 207 -16.00 12.05 20.48
N ASP A 208 -14.70 11.83 20.70
CA ASP A 208 -13.68 11.76 19.65
C ASP A 208 -13.58 10.36 19.00
N GLN A 209 -14.52 9.46 19.30
CA GLN A 209 -14.54 8.12 18.73
C GLN A 209 -14.98 8.16 17.26
N ILE A 210 -14.31 7.37 16.44
CA ILE A 210 -14.60 7.24 15.01
C ILE A 210 -14.88 5.77 14.69
N ASN A 211 -15.75 5.51 13.72
CA ASN A 211 -15.99 4.15 13.22
C ASN A 211 -15.14 3.77 12.01
N ARG A 212 -14.40 4.74 11.46
CA ARG A 212 -13.58 4.54 10.27
C ARG A 212 -12.51 5.62 10.15
N ALA A 213 -11.30 5.24 9.78
CA ALA A 213 -10.24 6.17 9.36
C ALA A 213 -9.72 5.73 7.98
N TYR A 214 -10.03 6.47 6.92
CA TYR A 214 -9.66 6.16 5.53
C TYR A 214 -9.02 7.37 4.85
N GLU A 215 -8.41 7.15 3.68
CA GLU A 215 -7.77 8.19 2.86
C GLU A 215 -6.64 8.91 3.63
N GLU A 216 -5.57 8.17 3.92
CA GLU A 216 -4.41 8.72 4.63
C GLU A 216 -3.58 9.68 3.76
N GLY A 217 -2.95 10.66 4.41
CA GLY A 217 -2.10 11.62 3.74
C GLY A 217 -1.23 12.39 4.71
N TRP A 218 -0.08 12.85 4.23
CA TRP A 218 0.85 13.66 5.01
C TRP A 218 0.49 15.13 4.90
N VAL A 219 0.28 15.78 6.03
CA VAL A 219 0.20 17.25 6.10
C VAL A 219 1.63 17.76 6.29
N GLY A 220 2.07 18.67 5.43
CA GLY A 220 3.40 19.27 5.51
C GLY A 220 3.64 20.02 6.83
N GLU A 221 4.89 20.43 7.07
CA GLU A 221 5.29 21.10 8.32
C GLU A 221 4.57 22.44 8.57
N GLN A 222 4.00 23.04 7.53
CA GLN A 222 3.13 24.19 7.66
C GLN A 222 1.76 23.74 8.18
N ARG A 223 1.58 23.87 9.50
CA ARG A 223 0.34 23.58 10.23
C ARG A 223 -0.90 23.93 9.42
N LEU A 224 -1.87 23.01 9.39
CA LEU A 224 -3.26 23.32 9.11
C LEU A 224 -3.69 24.45 10.05
N ARG A 225 -3.87 25.66 9.51
CA ARG A 225 -4.58 26.71 10.23
C ARG A 225 -6.02 26.25 10.32
N GLN A 226 -6.49 25.90 11.51
CA GLN A 226 -7.93 25.87 11.78
C GLN A 226 -8.45 27.28 11.49
N THR A 227 -9.27 27.41 10.44
CA THR A 227 -10.07 28.61 10.18
C THR A 227 -11.34 28.58 11.02
#